data_AF-A0A3D1MDM0-F1
#
_entry.id   AF-A0A3D1MDM0-F1
#
_cell.length_a   1.000
_cell.length_b   1.000
_cell.length_c   1.000
_cell.angle_alpha   90.00
_cell.angle_beta   90.00
_cell.angle_gamma   90.00
#
_symmetry.space_group_name_H-M   'P 1'
#
loop_
_entity.id
_entity.type
_entity.pdbx_description
1 polymer ?
#
loop_
_entity_poly.entity_id
_entity_poly.type
_entity_poly.pdbx_seq_one_letter_code
_entity_poly.pdbx_strand_id
1 'polypeptide(L)' 'CSCNSLEDVSIFLMKDYDGFNVTMPYKSSIMDLLDVLDPEAEEIGAVNTLL' A
#
# COMPACT_ATOMS: atom_id res chain seq x y z
N CYS A 1 12.43 -6.60 2.09
CA CYS A 1 11.78 -6.52 3.42
C CYS A 1 10.35 -7.01 3.28
N SER A 2 9.86 -7.81 4.21
CA SER A 2 8.43 -8.14 4.32
C SER A 2 7.90 -7.51 5.62
N CYS A 3 6.99 -6.54 5.50
CA CYS A 3 6.28 -5.96 6.64
C CYS A 3 5.04 -6.79 6.95
N ASN A 4 4.70 -6.91 8.23
CA ASN A 4 3.53 -7.68 8.68
C ASN A 4 2.45 -6.79 9.33
N SER A 5 2.66 -5.48 9.38
CA SER A 5 1.73 -4.48 9.94
C SER A 5 1.66 -3.23 9.05
N LEU A 6 0.58 -2.45 9.17
CA LEU A 6 0.40 -1.20 8.41
C LEU A 6 1.26 -0.07 8.96
N GLU A 7 1.55 -0.09 10.27
CA GLU A 7 2.45 0.88 10.90
C GLU A 7 3.86 0.77 10.32
N ASP A 8 4.34 -0.45 10.07
CA ASP A 8 5.64 -0.67 9.43
C ASP A 8 5.69 -0.07 8.02
N VAL A 9 4.60 -0.18 7.25
CA VAL A 9 4.53 0.35 5.87
C VAL A 9 4.85 1.84 5.84
N SER A 10 4.28 2.63 6.75
CA SER A 10 4.53 4.08 6.80
C SER A 10 6.00 4.43 7.02
N ILE A 11 6.74 3.62 7.79
CA ILE A 11 8.19 3.78 8.00
C ILE A 11 8.98 3.39 6.73
N PHE A 12 8.49 2.41 5.98
CA PHE A 12 9.13 1.95 4.74
C PHE A 12 8.85 2.87 3.55
N LEU A 13 7.69 3.53 3.47
CA LEU A 13 7.38 4.55 2.47
C LEU A 13 8.31 5.79 2.58
N MET A 14 8.89 6.04 3.76
CA MET A 14 9.87 7.11 3.97
C MET A 14 11.30 6.75 3.53
N LYS A 15 11.50 5.56 2.96
CA LYS A 15 12.80 5.10 2.46
C LYS A 15 12.81 5.08 0.92
N ASP A 16 14.00 5.12 0.34
CA ASP A 16 14.24 5.02 -1.11
C ASP A 16 13.92 3.60 -1.63
N TYR A 17 12.62 3.31 -1.81
CA TYR A 17 12.15 2.12 -2.49
C TYR A 17 11.35 2.53 -3.73
N ASP A 18 11.54 1.82 -4.83
CA ASP A 18 10.83 2.07 -6.09
C ASP A 18 9.36 1.58 -6.09
N GLY A 19 8.92 0.97 -4.98
CA GLY A 19 7.56 0.46 -4.84
C GLY A 19 7.44 -0.79 -3.97
N PHE A 20 6.19 -1.16 -3.68
CA PHE A 20 5.86 -2.30 -2.82
C PHE A 20 4.70 -3.12 -3.40
N ASN A 21 4.72 -4.43 -3.15
CA ASN A 21 3.60 -5.30 -3.46
C ASN A 21 2.82 -5.59 -2.17
N VAL A 22 1.51 -5.35 -2.21
CA VAL A 22 0.57 -5.50 -1.09
C VAL A 22 -0.30 -6.71 -1.36
N THR A 23 -0.36 -7.61 -0.38
CA THR A 23 -1.18 -8.83 -0.47
C THR A 23 -2.24 -8.87 0.63
N MET A 24 -3.15 -9.84 0.54
CA MET A 24 -4.17 -10.09 1.56
C MET A 24 -3.52 -10.30 2.94
N PRO A 25 -4.06 -9.72 4.02
CA PRO A 25 -5.35 -9.02 4.11
C PRO A 25 -5.26 -7.48 3.93
N TYR A 26 -4.10 -6.93 3.57
CA TYR A 26 -3.85 -5.48 3.67
C TYR A 26 -4.24 -4.65 2.44
N LYS A 27 -4.71 -5.28 1.36
CA LYS A 27 -5.00 -4.59 0.10
C LYS A 27 -6.04 -3.46 0.22
N SER A 28 -7.03 -3.61 1.08
CA SER A 28 -8.05 -2.57 1.31
C SER A 28 -7.60 -1.57 2.36
N SER A 29 -7.04 -2.04 3.48
CA SER A 29 -6.67 -1.18 4.62
C SER A 29 -5.50 -0.25 4.34
N ILE A 30 -4.67 -0.55 3.33
CA ILE A 30 -3.56 0.32 2.95
C ILE A 30 -4.03 1.58 2.23
N MET A 31 -5.24 1.58 1.66
CA MET A 31 -5.77 2.72 0.89
C MET A 31 -5.90 3.97 1.75
N ASP A 32 -6.19 3.83 3.05
CA ASP A 32 -6.29 4.94 4.00
C ASP A 32 -4.96 5.67 4.25
N LEU A 33 -3.84 5.07 3.83
CA LEU A 33 -2.49 5.62 4.01
C LEU A 33 -1.91 6.25 2.73
N LEU A 34 -2.65 6.21 1.62
CA LEU A 34 -2.18 6.71 0.32
C LEU A 34 -2.82 8.05 0.00
N ASP A 35 -2.01 9.01 -0.44
CA ASP A 35 -2.49 10.34 -0.84
C ASP A 35 -3.20 10.33 -2.21
N VAL A 36 -2.80 9.40 -3.08
CA VAL A 36 -3.31 9.25 -4.44
C VAL A 36 -3.60 7.79 -4.71
N LEU A 37 -4.78 7.52 -5.26
CA LEU A 37 -5.22 6.20 -5.69
C LEU A 37 -5.49 6.23 -7.20
N ASP A 38 -5.14 5.13 -7.87
CA ASP A 38 -5.59 4.93 -9.24
C ASP A 38 -7.12 4.74 -9.26
N PRO A 39 -7.83 5.25 -10.28
CA PRO A 39 -9.29 5.12 -10.36
C PRO A 39 -9.77 3.66 -10.30
N GLU A 40 -8.99 2.74 -10.87
CA GLU A 40 -9.27 1.30 -10.81
C GLU A 40 -9.15 0.75 -9.39
N ALA A 41 -8.17 1.23 -8.62
CA ALA A 41 -8.01 0.84 -7.22
C ALA A 41 -9.15 1.38 -6.34
N GLU A 42 -9.65 2.58 -6.62
CA GLU A 42 -10.83 3.15 -5.97
C GLU A 42 -12.10 2.33 -6.30
N GLU A 43 -12.28 1.95 -7.56
CA GLU A 43 -13.43 1.14 -8.00
C GLU A 43 -13.42 -0.26 -7.40
N ILE A 44 -12.25 -0.91 -7.36
CA ILE A 44 -12.09 -2.26 -6.80
C ILE A 44 -12.11 -2.24 -5.26
N GLY A 45 -11.70 -1.14 -4.63
CA GLY A 45 -11.54 -1.03 -3.18
C GLY A 45 -10.35 -1.83 -2.64
N ALA A 46 -9.31 -2.03 -3.47
CA ALA A 46 -8.11 -2.77 -3.08
C ALA A 46 -6.89 -2.37 -3.93
N VAL A 47 -5.73 -2.22 -3.29
CA VAL A 47 -4.44 -1.92 -3.92
C VAL A 47 -3.49 -3.10 -3.77
N ASN A 48 -2.87 -3.52 -4.87
CA ASN A 48 -1.82 -4.55 -4.87
C ASN A 48 -0.41 -3.95 -5.02
N THR A 49 -0.28 -2.75 -5.57
CA THR A 49 1.01 -2.19 -5.95
C THR A 49 1.10 -0.74 -5.51
N LEU A 50 2.18 -0.40 -4.82
CA LEU A 50 2.56 0.96 -4.46
C LEU A 50 3.78 1.33 -5.29
N LEU A 51 3.84 2.60 -5.68
CA LEU A 51 4.96 3.22 -6.40
C LEU A 51 5.48 4.41 -5.60
#